data_AF-A0A6L8KJ72-F1
#
_entry.id   AF-A0A6L8KJ72-F1
#
_cell.length_a   1.000
_cell.length_b   1.000
_cell.length_c   1.000
_cell.angle_alpha   90.00
_cell.angle_beta   90.00
_cell.angle_gamma   90.00
#
_symmetry.space_group_name_H-M   'P 1'
#
loop_
_entity.id
_entity.type
_entity.pdbx_description
1 polymer ?
#
loop_
_entity_poly.entity_id
_entity_poly.type
_entity_poly.pdbx_seq_one_letter_code
_entity_poly.pdbx_strand_id
1 'polypeptide(L)' 'MDQDPAPYLDMKKHGATAAEVYRKARGDGYKKHECLGLIMGVFGLELDEARKIGHQLFYQERDMLGKADL' A
#
# COMPACT_ATOMS: atom_id res chain seq x y z
N MET A 1 -1.10 -14.46 12.71
CA MET A 1 0.26 -14.11 12.27
C MET A 1 0.51 -12.70 12.77
N ASP A 2 1.53 -12.50 13.60
CA ASP A 2 2.03 -11.15 13.85
C ASP A 2 2.74 -10.69 12.57
N GLN A 3 2.12 -9.73 11.88
CA GLN A 3 2.72 -9.06 10.75
C GLN A 3 3.67 -7.99 11.29
N ASP A 4 4.98 -8.19 11.08
CA ASP A 4 6.02 -7.27 11.57
C ASP A 4 6.05 -5.98 10.72
N PRO A 5 5.81 -4.79 11.31
CA PRO A 5 5.88 -3.53 10.59
C PRO A 5 7.31 -3.04 10.34
N ALA A 6 8.33 -3.62 10.97
CA ALA A 6 9.71 -3.12 10.93
C ALA A 6 10.28 -2.95 9.51
N PRO A 7 10.07 -3.88 8.56
CA PRO A 7 10.54 -3.72 7.18
C PRO A 7 9.96 -2.47 6.50
N TYR A 8 8.70 -2.14 6.79
CA TYR A 8 8.00 -1.00 6.15
C TYR A 8 8.36 0.34 6.79
N LEU A 9 8.64 0.34 8.10
CA LEU A 9 9.24 1.48 8.77
C LEU A 9 10.63 1.78 8.20
N ASP A 10 11.41 0.74 7.91
CA ASP A 10 12.72 0.89 7.28
C ASP A 10 12.63 1.41 5.84
N MET A 11 11.67 0.92 5.05
CA MET A 11 11.36 1.48 3.73
C MET A 11 11.07 2.99 3.80
N LYS A 12 10.23 3.42 4.74
CA LYS A 12 9.94 4.86 4.95
C LYS A 12 11.21 5.63 5.31
N LYS A 13 12.08 5.10 6.18
CA LYS A 13 13.36 5.75 6.53
C LYS A 13 14.26 5.94 5.31
N HIS A 14 14.21 5.03 4.35
CA HIS A 14 14.95 5.11 3.09
C HIS A 14 14.21 5.88 1.97
N GLY A 15 13.14 6.61 2.31
CA GLY A 15 12.45 7.52 1.39
C GLY A 15 11.31 6.89 0.60
N ALA A 16 10.90 5.65 0.89
CA ALA A 16 9.75 5.05 0.24
C ALA A 16 8.46 5.82 0.55
N THR A 17 7.62 5.98 -0.47
CA THR A 17 6.28 6.54 -0.37
C THR A 17 5.29 5.54 0.23
N ALA A 18 4.16 6.03 0.74
CA ALA A 18 3.07 5.18 1.21
C ALA A 18 2.53 4.24 0.11
N ALA A 19 2.56 4.66 -1.16
CA ALA A 19 2.15 3.82 -2.28
C ALA A 19 3.11 2.66 -2.52
N GLU A 20 4.42 2.88 -2.43
CA GLU A 20 5.44 1.82 -2.56
C GLU A 20 5.36 0.82 -1.41
N VAL A 21 5.19 1.31 -0.18
CA VAL A 21 4.96 0.46 1.00
C VAL A 21 3.69 -0.37 0.84
N TYR A 22 2.59 0.24 0.37
CA TYR A 22 1.34 -0.48 0.11
C TYR A 22 1.54 -1.60 -0.93
N ARG A 23 2.18 -1.30 -2.07
CA ARG A 23 2.44 -2.30 -3.13
C ARG A 23 3.31 -3.44 -2.62
N LYS A 24 4.36 -3.12 -1.85
CA LYS A 24 5.23 -4.12 -1.25
C LYS A 24 4.46 -5.03 -0.30
N ALA A 25 3.68 -4.46 0.62
CA ALA A 25 2.84 -5.24 1.54
C ALA A 25 1.83 -6.13 0.80
N ARG A 26 1.19 -5.61 -0.26
CA ARG A 26 0.31 -6.42 -1.13
C ARG A 26 1.07 -7.59 -1.77
N GLY A 27 2.28 -7.36 -2.27
CA GLY A 27 3.17 -8.40 -2.81
C GLY A 27 3.60 -9.43 -1.76
N ASP A 28 3.74 -9.00 -0.51
CA ASP A 28 4.06 -9.86 0.64
C ASP A 28 2.82 -10.60 1.20
N GLY A 29 1.67 -10.48 0.55
CA GLY A 29 0.46 -11.26 0.85
C GLY A 29 -0.54 -10.57 1.77
N TYR A 30 -0.31 -9.31 2.16
CA TYR A 30 -1.23 -8.57 3.04
C TYR A 30 -2.55 -8.30 2.31
N LYS A 31 -3.67 -8.42 3.02
CA LYS A 31 -5.00 -8.07 2.50
C LYS A 31 -5.10 -6.56 2.33
N LYS A 32 -6.00 -6.08 1.45
CA LYS A 32 -6.16 -4.64 1.15
C LYS A 32 -6.35 -3.78 2.41
N HIS A 33 -7.18 -4.22 3.36
CA HIS A 33 -7.41 -3.48 4.61
C HIS A 33 -6.18 -3.51 5.55
N GLU A 34 -5.41 -4.61 5.55
CA GLU A 34 -4.15 -4.71 6.29
C GLU A 34 -3.11 -3.73 5.71
N CYS A 35 -3.02 -3.62 4.38
CA CYS A 35 -2.16 -2.63 3.73
C CYS A 35 -2.56 -1.19 4.05
N LEU A 36 -3.87 -0.89 4.12
CA LEU A 36 -4.37 0.42 4.52
C LEU A 36 -3.97 0.73 5.97
N GLY A 37 -4.22 -0.19 6.91
CA GLY A 37 -3.83 -0.02 8.31
C GLY A 37 -2.31 0.14 8.47
N LEU A 38 -1.52 -0.60 7.71
CA LEU A 38 -0.06 -0.51 7.71
C LEU A 38 0.42 0.87 7.26
N ILE A 39 -0.05 1.40 6.13
CA ILE A 39 0.40 2.73 5.66
C ILE A 39 -0.10 3.85 6.58
N MET A 40 -1.28 3.70 7.20
CA MET A 40 -1.74 4.63 8.24
C MET A 40 -0.75 4.65 9.41
N GLY A 41 -0.37 3.48 9.93
CA GLY A 41 0.58 3.38 11.05
C GLY A 41 2.00 3.85 10.69
N VAL A 42 2.53 3.46 9.53
CA VAL A 42 3.90 3.79 9.11
C VAL A 42 4.05 5.29 8.80
N PHE A 43 3.04 5.90 8.17
CA PHE A 43 3.11 7.30 7.70
C PHE A 43 2.35 8.29 8.58
N GLY A 44 1.55 7.83 9.54
CA GLY A 44 0.70 8.70 10.36
C GLY A 44 -0.44 9.32 9.55
N LEU A 45 -0.99 8.59 8.58
CA LEU A 45 -2.03 9.08 7.69
C LEU A 45 -3.41 8.96 8.32
N GLU A 46 -4.26 9.93 8.03
CA GLU A 46 -5.68 9.82 8.31
C GLU A 46 -6.33 8.77 7.38
N LEU A 47 -7.47 8.22 7.81
CA LEU A 47 -8.16 7.16 7.06
C LEU A 47 -8.51 7.60 5.63
N ASP A 48 -8.93 8.85 5.41
CA ASP A 48 -9.29 9.34 4.07
C ASP A 48 -8.07 9.46 3.15
N GLU A 49 -6.89 9.81 3.69
CA GLU A 49 -5.65 9.89 2.92
C GLU A 49 -5.18 8.50 2.51
N ALA A 50 -5.17 7.55 3.45
CA ALA A 50 -4.84 6.15 3.16
C ALA A 50 -5.83 5.55 2.13
N ARG A 51 -7.13 5.87 2.26
CA ARG A 51 -8.16 5.43 1.31
C ARG A 51 -7.93 5.99 -0.09
N LYS A 52 -7.55 7.27 -0.23
CA LYS A 52 -7.20 7.88 -1.53
C LYS A 52 -6.06 7.12 -2.21
N ILE A 53 -5.01 6.79 -1.46
CA ILE A 53 -3.86 6.01 -1.96
C ILE A 53 -4.32 4.61 -2.41
N GLY A 54 -5.05 3.89 -1.55
CA GLY A 54 -5.55 2.56 -1.88
C GLY A 54 -6.48 2.54 -3.11
N HIS A 55 -7.35 3.55 -3.24
CA HIS A 55 -8.21 3.72 -4.41
C HIS A 55 -7.40 4.01 -5.67
N GLN A 56 -6.45 4.94 -5.63
CA GLN A 56 -5.59 5.24 -6.78
C GLN A 56 -4.86 3.99 -7.27
N LEU A 57 -4.32 3.19 -6.35
CA LEU A 57 -3.63 1.94 -6.69
C LEU A 57 -4.58 0.91 -7.30
N PHE A 58 -5.78 0.74 -6.75
CA PHE A 58 -6.78 -0.16 -7.32
C PHE A 58 -7.16 0.20 -8.76
N TYR A 59 -7.39 1.50 -9.05
CA TYR A 59 -7.71 1.94 -10.40
C TYR A 59 -6.52 1.82 -11.35
N GLN A 60 -5.30 2.11 -10.90
CA GLN A 60 -4.09 1.89 -11.71
C GLN A 60 -3.90 0.41 -12.08
N GLU A 61 -4.10 -0.50 -11.13
CA GLU A 61 -4.01 -1.95 -11.37
C GLU A 61 -5.10 -2.43 -12.35
N ARG A 62 -6.34 -1.95 -12.17
CA ARG A 62 -7.47 -2.30 -13.05
C ARG A 62 -7.26 -1.79 -14.47
N ASP A 63 -6.79 -0.56 -14.63
CA ASP A 63 -6.59 0.05 -15.94
C ASP A 63 -5.38 -0.56 -16.67
N MET A 64 -4.37 -1.07 -15.95
CA MET A 64 -3.28 -1.86 -16.55
C MET A 64 -3.76 -3.24 -17.02
N LEU A 65 -4.64 -3.91 -16.27
CA LEU A 65 -5.26 -5.18 -16.68
C LEU A 65 -6.23 -5.00 -17.87
N GLY A 66 -6.98 -3.89 -17.91
CA GLY A 66 -7.90 -3.58 -19.01
C GLY A 66 -7.23 -3.14 -20.31
N LYS A 67 -5.92 -2.86 -20.30
CA LYS A 67 -5.12 -2.53 -21.49
C LYS A 67 -4.28 -3.70 -22.01
N ALA A 68 -4.29 -4.85 -21.33
CA ALA A 68 -3.60 -6.04 -21.80
C ALA A 68 -4.36 -6.81 -22.90
N ASP A 69 -5.63 -6.48 -23.14
CA ASP A 69 -6.54 -7.17 -24.08
C ASP A 69 -7.29 -6.23 -25.04
N LEU A 70 -6.59 -5.29 -25.71
CA LEU A 70 -7.10 -4.59 -26.91
C LEU A 70 -6.02 -4.47 -27.99
#